data_AF-A0A060C265-F1
#
_entry.id   AF-A0A060C265-F1
#
_cell.length_a   1.000
_cell.length_b   1.000
_cell.length_c   1.000
_cell.angle_alpha   90.00
_cell.angle_beta   90.00
_cell.angle_gamma   90.00
#
_symmetry.space_group_name_H-M   'P 1'
#
loop_
_entity.id
_entity.type
_entity.pdbx_description
1 polymer ?
#
loop_
_entity_poly.entity_id
_entity_poly.type
_entity_poly.pdbx_seq_one_letter_code
_entity_poly.pdbx_strand_id
1 'polypeptide(L)'
;MLISIHYYSPAEFTIAEHDCGWCEPRRSWGSESDIAAVRGDFQRLRENFVSRGIPVVIGEYGVLTEPVDRKDHASNLRWLETVAGSALEIGACPILWDTSVKEMRFLDRMTGRFVDSAVGDMYRRLMEGV
;
A
#
# COMPACT_ATOMS: atom_id res chain seq x y z
N MET A 1 16.37 16.78 8.24
CA MET A 1 14.95 16.97 7.88
C MET A 1 14.52 15.78 7.05
N LEU A 2 13.32 15.24 7.28
CA LEU A 2 12.70 14.18 6.48
C LEU A 2 11.29 14.61 6.12
N ILE A 3 10.73 14.05 5.05
CA ILE A 3 9.30 14.17 4.75
C ILE A 3 8.59 12.84 4.98
N SER A 4 7.36 12.92 5.48
CA SER A 4 6.46 11.78 5.59
C SER A 4 5.17 12.09 4.83
N ILE A 5 4.73 11.12 4.02
CA ILE A 5 3.44 11.16 3.33
C ILE A 5 2.67 9.87 3.61
N HIS A 6 1.35 9.89 3.48
CA HIS A 6 0.52 8.69 3.50
C HIS A 6 0.05 8.42 2.06
N TYR A 7 0.01 7.15 1.65
CA TYR A 7 -0.30 6.76 0.28
C TYR A 7 -1.52 5.83 0.24
N TYR A 8 -2.65 6.40 -0.17
CA TYR A 8 -3.94 5.72 -0.29
C TYR A 8 -4.57 5.93 -1.68
N SER A 9 -3.76 6.11 -2.72
CA SER A 9 -4.27 6.32 -4.08
C SER A 9 -4.42 5.00 -4.87
N PRO A 10 -5.52 4.78 -5.60
CA PRO A 10 -6.75 5.59 -5.60
C PRO A 10 -7.60 5.32 -4.35
N ALA A 11 -8.18 6.37 -3.78
CA ALA A 11 -8.92 6.30 -2.50
C ALA A 11 -10.14 5.38 -2.59
N GLU A 12 -10.80 5.36 -3.75
CA GLU A 12 -11.94 4.51 -4.06
C GLU A 12 -11.58 3.03 -3.96
N PHE A 13 -10.31 2.67 -4.16
CA PHE A 13 -9.85 1.30 -3.95
C PHE A 13 -9.35 1.09 -2.52
N THR A 14 -8.55 1.99 -1.97
CA THR A 14 -7.80 1.69 -0.75
C THR A 14 -8.61 1.87 0.54
N ILE A 15 -9.43 2.92 0.63
CA ILE A 15 -10.06 3.40 1.87
C ILE A 15 -11.58 3.59 1.78
N ALA A 16 -12.17 3.45 0.58
CA ALA A 16 -13.61 3.50 0.42
C ALA A 16 -14.28 2.22 0.94
N GLU A 17 -14.93 2.34 2.10
CA GLU A 17 -15.81 1.30 2.64
C GLU A 17 -17.03 1.08 1.74
N HIS A 18 -17.62 -0.12 1.81
CA HIS A 18 -18.77 -0.54 1.00
C HIS A 18 -19.99 0.41 1.01
N ASP A 19 -20.18 1.20 2.07
CA ASP A 19 -21.30 2.12 2.26
C ASP A 19 -20.86 3.60 2.33
N CYS A 20 -19.65 3.92 1.88
CA CYS A 20 -19.14 5.28 1.91
C CYS A 20 -20.00 6.23 1.03
N GLY A 21 -20.22 7.46 1.50
CA GLY A 21 -21.07 8.45 0.80
C GLY A 21 -20.32 9.39 -0.15
N TRP A 22 -19.01 9.21 -0.34
CA TRP A 22 -18.14 10.19 -1.02
C TRP A 22 -17.57 9.70 -2.36
N CYS A 23 -17.68 8.41 -2.69
CA CYS A 23 -17.34 7.85 -4.00
C CYS A 23 -18.06 6.51 -4.24
N GLU A 24 -17.92 5.96 -5.44
CA GLU A 24 -18.23 4.55 -5.70
C GLU A 24 -17.01 3.68 -5.37
N PRO A 25 -17.10 2.71 -4.43
CA PRO A 25 -15.97 1.86 -4.07
C PRO A 25 -15.49 0.96 -5.22
N ARG A 26 -14.18 0.93 -5.45
CA ARG A 26 -13.51 0.03 -6.41
C ARG A 26 -13.12 -1.28 -5.74
N ARG A 27 -13.56 -2.40 -6.32
CA ARG A 27 -13.23 -3.75 -5.82
C ARG A 27 -11.96 -4.34 -6.44
N SER A 28 -11.55 -3.89 -7.62
CA SER A 28 -10.39 -4.38 -8.34
C SER A 28 -9.38 -3.28 -8.69
N TRP A 29 -8.12 -3.67 -8.83
CA TRP A 29 -6.99 -2.80 -9.14
C TRP A 29 -5.87 -3.57 -9.84
N GLY A 30 -5.13 -2.88 -10.71
CA GLY A 30 -3.90 -3.41 -11.33
C GLY A 30 -3.93 -3.39 -12.85
N SER A 31 -4.73 -2.54 -13.48
CA SER A 31 -4.50 -2.24 -14.89
C SER A 31 -3.10 -1.65 -15.10
N GLU A 32 -2.64 -1.61 -16.35
CA GLU A 32 -1.39 -0.91 -16.68
C GLU A 32 -1.44 0.56 -16.27
N SER A 33 -2.61 1.21 -16.43
CA SER A 33 -2.83 2.59 -16.00
C SER A 33 -2.76 2.77 -14.49
N ASP A 34 -3.33 1.84 -13.72
CA ASP A 34 -3.28 1.84 -12.26
C ASP A 34 -1.81 1.76 -11.77
N ILE A 35 -1.01 0.87 -12.33
CA ILE A 35 0.40 0.70 -11.98
C ILE A 35 1.22 1.92 -12.41
N ALA A 36 0.99 2.44 -13.62
CA ALA A 36 1.66 3.61 -14.13
C ALA A 36 1.38 4.86 -13.26
N ALA A 37 0.16 4.98 -12.73
CA ALA A 37 -0.19 6.06 -11.80
C ALA A 37 0.63 5.98 -10.51
N VAL A 38 0.69 4.81 -9.86
CA VAL A 38 1.52 4.62 -8.64
C VAL A 38 2.98 4.94 -8.93
N ARG A 39 3.56 4.35 -9.98
CA ARG A 39 4.97 4.61 -10.33
C ARG A 39 5.24 6.09 -10.64
N GLY A 40 4.30 6.76 -11.30
CA GLY A 40 4.38 8.20 -11.57
C GLY A 40 4.39 9.04 -10.30
N ASP A 41 3.55 8.69 -9.32
CA ASP A 41 3.50 9.39 -8.03
C ASP A 41 4.83 9.24 -7.25
N PHE A 42 5.38 8.02 -7.19
CA PHE A 42 6.66 7.76 -6.53
C PHE A 42 7.85 8.39 -7.25
N GLN A 43 7.83 8.44 -8.58
CA GLN A 43 8.85 9.16 -9.35
C GLN A 43 8.86 10.67 -9.02
N ARG A 44 7.69 11.29 -8.81
CA ARG A 44 7.64 12.69 -8.36
C ARG A 44 8.25 12.87 -6.97
N LEU A 45 8.06 11.92 -6.04
CA LEU A 45 8.72 11.97 -4.72
C LEU A 45 10.24 11.90 -4.85
N ARG A 46 10.73 11.03 -5.75
CA ARG A 46 12.15 10.92 -6.04
C ARG A 46 12.73 12.24 -6.56
N GLU A 47 12.13 12.82 -7.59
CA GLU A 47 12.62 14.04 -8.25
C GLU A 47 12.63 15.26 -7.33
N ASN A 48 11.62 15.38 -6.48
CA ASN A 48 11.43 16.56 -5.64
C ASN A 48 12.11 16.45 -4.27
N PHE A 49 12.33 15.24 -3.75
CA PHE A 49 12.87 15.05 -2.39
C PHE A 49 14.10 14.16 -2.35
N VAL A 50 13.97 12.87 -2.74
CA VAL A 50 15.07 11.90 -2.59
C VAL A 50 16.33 12.34 -3.34
N SER A 51 16.19 12.71 -4.61
CA SER A 51 17.31 13.16 -5.46
C SER A 51 17.96 14.45 -4.96
N ARG A 52 17.31 15.17 -4.04
CA ARG A 52 17.81 16.40 -3.40
C ARG A 52 18.37 16.14 -2.00
N GLY A 53 18.54 14.87 -1.62
CA GLY A 53 19.07 14.45 -0.32
C GLY A 53 18.07 14.57 0.83
N ILE A 54 16.78 14.68 0.55
CA ILE A 54 15.71 14.72 1.57
C ILE A 54 15.09 13.32 1.67
N PRO A 55 15.28 12.59 2.79
CA PRO A 55 14.68 11.28 2.99
C PRO A 55 13.15 11.33 2.98
N VAL A 56 12.54 10.28 2.42
CA VAL A 56 11.09 10.11 2.33
C VAL A 56 10.66 8.86 3.09
N VAL A 57 9.63 9.00 3.92
CA VAL A 57 8.92 7.89 4.56
C VAL A 57 7.48 7.85 4.04
N ILE A 58 7.03 6.71 3.55
CA ILE A 58 5.61 6.46 3.31
C ILE A 58 5.05 6.00 4.65
N GLY A 59 4.59 6.96 5.46
CA GLY A 59 4.23 6.76 6.86
C GLY A 59 3.05 5.81 7.05
N GLU A 60 2.17 5.76 6.05
CA GLU A 60 1.06 4.81 5.99
C GLU A 60 0.80 4.44 4.53
N TYR A 61 0.54 3.17 4.29
CA TYR A 61 -0.16 2.68 3.11
C TYR A 61 -0.91 1.40 3.50
N GLY A 62 -2.00 1.09 2.81
CA GLY A 62 -2.80 -0.09 3.09
C GLY A 62 -4.07 -0.13 2.26
N VAL A 63 -4.78 -1.25 2.36
CA VAL A 63 -6.08 -1.45 1.73
C VAL A 63 -7.04 -2.06 2.73
N LEU A 64 -8.33 -1.72 2.62
CA LEU A 64 -9.36 -2.39 3.41
C LEU A 64 -9.35 -3.91 3.15
N THR A 65 -9.52 -4.69 4.22
CA THR A 65 -9.46 -6.15 4.23
C THR A 65 -10.75 -6.79 4.72
N GLU A 66 -11.74 -6.01 5.15
CA GLU A 66 -12.97 -6.56 5.67
C GLU A 66 -13.77 -7.25 4.55
N PRO A 67 -14.34 -8.44 4.79
CA PRO A 67 -15.11 -9.17 3.77
C PRO A 67 -16.30 -8.37 3.20
N VAL A 68 -16.85 -7.43 3.99
CA VAL A 68 -17.98 -6.60 3.57
C VAL A 68 -17.64 -5.67 2.40
N ASP A 69 -16.37 -5.27 2.27
CA ASP A 69 -15.88 -4.41 1.18
C ASP A 69 -15.69 -5.16 -0.14
N ARG A 70 -15.72 -6.51 -0.11
CA ARG A 70 -15.69 -7.39 -1.30
C ARG A 70 -14.55 -7.08 -2.26
N LYS A 71 -13.39 -6.69 -1.74
CA LYS A 71 -12.20 -6.45 -2.56
C LYS A 71 -11.67 -7.74 -3.16
N ASP A 72 -11.20 -7.66 -4.39
CA ASP A 72 -10.50 -8.75 -5.05
C ASP A 72 -9.14 -8.97 -4.38
N HIS A 73 -8.89 -10.20 -3.94
CA HIS A 73 -7.70 -10.55 -3.17
C HIS A 73 -6.40 -10.37 -3.97
N ALA A 74 -6.41 -10.74 -5.26
CA ALA A 74 -5.26 -10.57 -6.14
C ALA A 74 -4.94 -9.09 -6.35
N SER A 75 -5.95 -8.24 -6.48
CA SER A 75 -5.81 -6.78 -6.54
C SER A 75 -5.18 -6.22 -5.27
N ASN A 76 -5.58 -6.69 -4.08
CA ASN A 76 -5.01 -6.26 -2.82
C ASN A 76 -3.50 -6.57 -2.74
N LEU A 77 -3.11 -7.82 -3.03
CA LEU A 77 -1.70 -8.23 -3.05
C LEU A 77 -0.90 -7.39 -4.05
N ARG A 78 -1.42 -7.22 -5.27
CA ARG A 78 -0.73 -6.48 -6.32
C ARG A 78 -0.57 -5.00 -6.00
N TRP A 79 -1.56 -4.38 -5.36
CA TRP A 79 -1.47 -2.99 -4.92
C TRP A 79 -0.41 -2.84 -3.82
N LEU A 80 -0.44 -3.70 -2.79
CA LEU A 80 0.54 -3.69 -1.70
C LEU A 80 1.97 -3.88 -2.22
N GLU A 81 2.16 -4.83 -3.14
CA GLU A 81 3.46 -5.12 -3.77
C GLU A 81 3.95 -3.93 -4.60
N THR A 82 3.06 -3.32 -5.41
CA THR A 82 3.42 -2.18 -6.26
C THR A 82 3.82 -0.98 -5.41
N VAL A 83 3.05 -0.64 -4.36
CA VAL A 83 3.35 0.51 -3.51
C VAL A 83 4.64 0.31 -2.72
N ALA A 84 4.79 -0.84 -2.06
CA ALA A 84 6.00 -1.13 -1.28
C ALA A 84 7.24 -1.22 -2.19
N GLY A 85 7.12 -1.90 -3.35
CA GLY A 85 8.19 -1.98 -4.35
C GLY A 85 8.60 -0.61 -4.89
N SER A 86 7.64 0.23 -5.30
CA SER A 86 7.93 1.58 -5.78
C SER A 86 8.55 2.48 -4.71
N ALA A 87 8.18 2.31 -3.43
CA ALA A 87 8.84 3.01 -2.33
C ALA A 87 10.32 2.60 -2.20
N LEU A 88 10.59 1.29 -2.20
CA LEU A 88 11.94 0.74 -2.07
C LEU A 88 12.82 1.13 -3.27
N GLU A 89 12.28 1.09 -4.49
CA GLU A 89 12.98 1.49 -5.73
C GLU A 89 13.51 2.93 -5.69
N ILE A 90 12.79 3.85 -5.03
CA ILE A 90 13.23 5.24 -4.87
C ILE A 90 14.01 5.47 -3.57
N GLY A 91 14.33 4.43 -2.80
CA GLY A 91 15.04 4.55 -1.51
C GLY A 91 14.20 5.15 -0.38
N ALA A 92 12.87 5.12 -0.48
CA ALA A 92 11.96 5.51 0.58
C ALA A 92 11.65 4.33 1.52
N CYS A 93 11.20 4.64 2.74
CA CYS A 93 10.78 3.63 3.72
C CYS A 93 9.25 3.48 3.73
N PRO A 94 8.69 2.35 3.25
CA PRO A 94 7.25 2.08 3.34
C PRO A 94 6.85 1.49 4.70
N ILE A 95 5.81 2.06 5.32
CA ILE A 95 5.24 1.57 6.58
C ILE A 95 3.79 1.13 6.35
N LEU A 96 3.56 -0.18 6.46
CA LEU A 96 2.23 -0.77 6.31
C LEU A 96 1.33 -0.32 7.47
N TRP A 97 0.17 0.26 7.13
CA TRP A 97 -0.88 0.52 8.10
C TRP A 97 -1.63 -0.77 8.41
N ASP A 98 -1.68 -1.13 9.69
CA ASP A 98 -2.33 -2.34 10.16
C ASP A 98 -2.95 -2.10 11.53
N THR A 99 -4.22 -2.45 11.70
CA THR A 99 -4.94 -2.35 12.96
C THR A 99 -4.94 -3.66 13.74
N SER A 100 -4.49 -4.77 13.14
CA SER A 100 -4.57 -6.14 13.68
C SER A 100 -5.99 -6.69 13.90
N VAL A 101 -7.04 -5.87 13.82
CA VAL A 101 -8.40 -6.25 14.27
C VAL A 101 -9.52 -5.99 13.27
N LYS A 102 -9.53 -4.83 12.58
CA LYS A 102 -10.61 -4.44 11.64
C LYS A 102 -10.12 -3.48 10.55
N GLU A 103 -10.93 -3.25 9.52
CA GLU A 103 -10.66 -2.32 8.42
C GLU A 103 -9.42 -2.73 7.61
N MET A 104 -8.21 -2.49 8.11
CA MET A 104 -6.94 -2.92 7.52
C MET A 104 -6.24 -3.87 8.48
N ARG A 105 -6.43 -5.18 8.29
CA ARG A 105 -5.94 -6.24 9.18
C ARG A 105 -4.96 -7.14 8.44
N PHE A 106 -3.67 -6.99 8.72
CA PHE A 106 -2.59 -7.72 8.06
C PHE A 106 -1.81 -8.62 9.01
N LEU A 107 -1.35 -8.12 10.16
CA LEU A 107 -0.57 -8.88 11.15
C LEU A 107 -1.43 -9.13 12.39
N ASP A 108 -1.60 -10.38 12.77
CA ASP A 108 -2.12 -10.73 14.09
C ASP A 108 -1.00 -10.51 15.11
N ARG A 109 -1.11 -9.43 15.88
CA ARG A 109 -0.11 -9.04 16.88
C ARG A 109 -0.05 -9.98 18.08
N MET A 110 -1.06 -10.81 18.32
CA MET A 110 -1.03 -11.81 19.40
C MET A 110 -0.20 -13.03 19.02
N THR A 111 -0.21 -13.40 17.73
CA THR A 111 0.52 -14.57 17.23
C THR A 111 1.82 -14.21 16.52
N GLY A 112 2.01 -12.94 16.16
CA GLY A 112 3.15 -12.46 15.37
C GLY A 112 3.14 -12.97 13.93
N ARG A 113 1.97 -13.35 13.40
CA ARG A 113 1.83 -13.94 12.07
C ARG A 113 0.93 -13.06 11.20
N PHE A 114 1.22 -13.04 9.90
CA PHE A 114 0.28 -12.45 8.96
C PHE A 114 -1.01 -13.26 8.94
N VAL A 115 -2.15 -12.56 8.92
CA VAL A 115 -3.48 -13.15 8.81
C VAL A 115 -3.63 -13.85 7.46
N ASP A 116 -3.09 -13.23 6.41
CA ASP A 116 -2.89 -13.85 5.10
C ASP A 116 -1.40 -14.10 4.85
N SER A 117 -1.01 -15.37 4.76
CA SER A 117 0.38 -15.75 4.50
C SER A 117 0.90 -15.22 3.17
N ALA A 118 0.05 -15.02 2.16
CA ALA A 118 0.48 -14.49 0.87
C ALA A 118 1.01 -13.04 0.98
N VAL A 119 0.44 -12.22 1.87
CA VAL A 119 0.95 -10.87 2.18
C VAL A 119 2.34 -10.97 2.84
N GLY A 120 2.50 -11.88 3.81
CA GLY A 120 3.79 -12.09 4.47
C GLY A 120 4.89 -12.58 3.50
N ASP A 121 4.54 -13.52 2.64
CA ASP A 121 5.47 -14.05 1.62
C ASP A 121 5.82 -12.98 0.58
N MET A 122 4.87 -12.13 0.19
CA MET A 122 5.13 -10.99 -0.70
C MET A 122 6.15 -10.02 -0.08
N TYR A 123 5.98 -9.60 1.19
CA TYR A 123 6.95 -8.72 1.82
C TYR A 123 8.33 -9.36 1.96
N ARG A 124 8.40 -10.67 2.24
CA ARG A 124 9.68 -11.40 2.27
C ARG A 124 10.39 -11.32 0.93
N ARG A 125 9.69 -11.59 -0.18
CA ARG A 125 10.27 -11.51 -1.54
C ARG A 125 10.76 -10.11 -1.89
N LEU A 126 10.00 -9.07 -1.53
CA LEU A 126 10.43 -7.69 -1.75
C LEU A 126 11.75 -7.38 -1.03
N MET A 127 11.92 -7.85 0.20
CA MET A 127 13.14 -7.59 0.97
C MET A 127 14.36 -8.42 0.50
N GLU A 128 14.14 -9.58 -0.12
CA GLU A 128 15.22 -10.37 -0.72
C GLU A 128 15.74 -9.77 -2.04
N GLY A 129 14.96 -8.89 -2.67
CA GLY A 129 15.30 -8.24 -3.94
C GLY A 129 15.93 -6.85 -3.83
N VAL A 130 16.08 -6.31 -2.60
CA VAL A 130 16.69 -5.00 -2.32
C VAL A 130 18.16 -5.15 -1.91
#